data_AF-A0A4Y8SC35-F1
#
_entry.id   AF-A0A4Y8SC35-F1
#
_cell.length_a   1.000
_cell.length_b   1.000
_cell.length_c   1.000
_cell.angle_alpha   90.00
_cell.angle_beta   90.00
_cell.angle_gamma   90.00
#
_symmetry.space_group_name_H-M   'P 1'
#
loop_
_entity.id
_entity.type
_entity.pdbx_description
1 polymer ?
#
loop_
_entity_poly.entity_id
_entity_poly.type
_entity_poly.pdbx_seq_one_letter_code
_entity_poly.pdbx_strand_id
1 'polypeptide(L)' 'MAARDSDNIKRNVTPAQAVRVLSENGLHVSEKEAEKILDFLYFLGKLTVNQYIKDNSSSAGH' A
#
# COMPACT_ATOMS: atom_id res chain seq x y z
N MET A 1 -22.43 17.61 0.39
CA MET A 1 -20.99 17.25 0.37
C MET A 1 -20.92 15.74 0.51
N ALA A 2 -20.81 15.01 -0.60
CA ALA A 2 -20.82 13.55 -0.57
C ALA A 2 -19.52 13.06 0.07
N ALA A 3 -19.67 12.22 1.11
CA ALA A 3 -18.57 11.51 1.74
C ALA A 3 -17.85 10.72 0.64
N ARG A 4 -16.58 11.07 0.41
CA ARG A 4 -15.71 10.29 -0.47
C ARG A 4 -15.51 8.98 0.26
N ASP A 5 -16.06 7.90 -0.29
CA ASP A 5 -15.78 6.52 0.10
C ASP A 5 -14.27 6.35 0.25
N SER A 6 -13.83 6.52 1.49
CA SER A 6 -12.47 6.32 1.90
C SER A 6 -12.36 4.81 1.99
N ASP A 7 -11.98 4.22 0.86
CA ASP A 7 -11.52 2.86 0.69
C ASP A 7 -10.62 2.53 1.89
N ASN A 8 -11.24 1.98 2.95
CA ASN A 8 -10.62 1.74 4.25
C ASN A 8 -9.74 0.51 4.08
N ILE A 9 -8.63 0.69 3.37
CA ILE A 9 -7.56 -0.28 3.38
C ILE A 9 -7.03 -0.22 4.80
N LYS A 10 -7.42 -1.20 5.60
CA LYS A 10 -6.85 -1.43 6.92
C LYS A 10 -5.35 -1.57 6.74
N ARG A 11 -4.61 -0.48 6.99
CA ARG A 11 -3.16 -0.49 6.96
C ARG A 11 -2.72 -1.37 8.13
N ASN A 12 -2.22 -2.55 7.80
CA ASN A 12 -1.73 -3.49 8.81
C ASN A 12 -0.39 -3.04 9.42
N VAL A 13 0.29 -2.08 8.77
CA VAL A 13 1.58 -1.53 9.21
C VAL A 13 1.44 -0.02 9.39
N THR A 14 1.85 0.48 10.57
CA THR A 14 1.87 1.92 10.89
C THR A 14 3.22 2.57 10.52
N PRO A 15 3.27 3.91 10.35
CA PRO A 15 4.54 4.62 10.11
C PRO A 15 5.60 4.32 11.18
N ALA A 16 5.22 4.27 12.46
CA ALA A 16 6.12 3.92 13.55
C ALA A 16 6.70 2.48 13.42
N GLN A 17 5.87 1.52 12.99
CA GLN A 17 6.35 0.17 12.70
C GLN A 17 7.30 0.15 11.50
N ALA A 18 7.00 0.93 10.45
CA ALA A 18 7.88 1.05 9.29
C ALA A 18 9.23 1.67 9.65
N VAL A 19 9.27 2.73 10.47
CA VAL A 19 10.53 3.31 10.98
C VAL A 19 11.37 2.24 11.67
N ARG A 20 10.74 1.42 12.54
CA ARG A 20 11.45 0.35 13.26
C ARG A 20 12.04 -0.69 12.30
N VAL A 21 11.23 -1.21 11.37
CA VAL A 21 11.68 -2.23 10.42
C VAL A 21 12.77 -1.70 9.48
N LEU A 22 12.62 -0.47 8.99
CA LEU A 22 13.63 0.17 8.14
C LEU A 22 14.94 0.37 8.90
N SER A 23 14.85 0.78 10.17
CA SER A 23 16.01 0.97 11.04
C SER A 23 16.77 -0.34 11.30
N GLU A 24 16.05 -1.45 11.54
CA GLU A 24 16.64 -2.80 11.67
C GLU A 24 17.43 -3.23 10.42
N ASN A 25 17.17 -2.60 9.26
CA ASN A 25 17.87 -2.84 7.99
C ASN A 25 18.89 -1.72 7.63
N GLY A 26 19.23 -0.85 8.58
CA GLY A 26 20.20 0.24 8.38
C GLY A 26 19.64 1.46 7.65
N LEU A 27 18.33 1.53 7.44
CA LEU A 27 17.64 2.68 6.84
C LEU A 27 16.97 3.51 7.93
N HIS A 28 17.66 4.55 8.39
CA HIS A 28 17.09 5.50 9.33
C HIS A 28 16.27 6.55 8.60
N VAL A 29 14.96 6.54 8.83
CA VAL A 29 14.01 7.50 8.25
C VAL A 29 13.17 8.13 9.35
N SER A 30 12.70 9.36 9.13
CA SER A 30 11.69 9.97 10.00
C SER A 30 10.32 9.33 9.81
N GLU A 31 9.42 9.54 10.76
CA GLU A 31 8.04 9.03 10.68
C GLU A 31 7.30 9.58 9.44
N LYS A 32 7.55 10.84 9.06
CA LYS A 32 6.98 11.44 7.84
C LYS A 32 7.52 10.80 6.55
N GLU A 33 8.77 10.36 6.55
CA GLU A 33 9.35 9.65 5.41
C GLU A 33 8.82 8.22 5.35
N ALA A 34 8.72 7.54 6.49
CA ALA A 34 8.10 6.23 6.59
C ALA A 34 6.64 6.23 6.14
N GLU A 35 5.87 7.28 6.45
CA GLU A 35 4.50 7.47 5.95
C GLU A 35 4.46 7.52 4.42
N LYS A 36 5.32 8.33 3.79
CA LYS A 36 5.40 8.41 2.32
C LYS A 36 5.81 7.09 1.68
N ILE A 37 6.75 6.37 2.29
CA ILE A 37 7.19 5.05 1.83
C ILE A 37 6.02 4.06 1.90
N LEU A 38 5.30 4.03 3.01
CA LEU A 38 4.12 3.17 3.16
C LEU A 38 3.04 3.51 2.13
N ASP A 39 2.74 4.79 1.94
CA ASP A 39 1.75 5.23 0.94
C ASP A 39 2.10 4.74 -0.47
N PHE A 40 3.38 4.85 -0.85
CA PHE A 40 3.87 4.35 -2.13
C PHE A 40 3.76 2.83 -2.25
N LEU A 41 4.15 2.09 -1.22
CA LEU A 41 4.05 0.62 -1.20
C LEU A 41 2.59 0.13 -1.28
N TYR A 42 1.67 0.79 -0.57
CA TYR A 42 0.25 0.48 -0.67
C TYR A 42 -0.29 0.78 -2.06
N PHE A 43 0.11 1.90 -2.67
CA PHE A 43 -0.27 2.23 -4.05
C PHE A 43 0.18 1.16 -5.03
N LEU A 44 1.45 0.73 -4.95
CA LEU A 44 1.98 -0.36 -5.79
C LEU A 44 1.23 -1.68 -5.55
N GLY A 45 0.97 -2.03 -4.29
CA GLY A 45 0.21 -3.24 -3.94
C GLY A 45 -1.19 -3.24 -4.56
N LYS A 46 -1.93 -2.13 -4.43
CA LYS A 46 -3.26 -1.99 -5.07
C LYS A 46 -3.15 -2.12 -6.58
N LEU A 47 -2.16 -1.47 -7.20
CA LEU A 47 -1.97 -1.48 -8.65
C LEU A 47 -1.68 -2.90 -9.17
N THR A 48 -0.81 -3.65 -8.50
CA THR A 48 -0.50 -5.05 -8.86
C THR A 48 -1.71 -5.97 -8.70
N VAL A 49 -2.43 -5.88 -7.58
CA VAL A 49 -3.64 -6.69 -7.35
C VAL A 49 -4.70 -6.39 -8.40
N ASN A 50 -4.94 -5.12 -8.72
CA ASN A 50 -5.90 -4.73 -9.75
C ASN A 50 -5.53 -5.27 -11.14
N GLN A 51 -4.24 -5.25 -11.50
CA GLN A 51 -3.77 -5.85 -12.76
C GLN A 51 -3.99 -7.37 -12.77
N TYR A 52 -3.63 -8.06 -11.69
CA TYR A 52 -3.79 -9.51 -11.57
C TYR A 52 -5.26 -9.96 -11.66
N ILE A 53 -6.18 -9.25 -11.01
CA ILE A 53 -7.62 -9.56 -11.08
C ILE A 53 -8.16 -9.34 -12.50
N LYS A 54 -7.75 -8.23 -13.15
CA LYS A 54 -8.21 -7.89 -14.49
C LYS A 54 -7.77 -8.92 -15.54
N ASP A 55 -6.52 -9.38 -15.46
CA ASP A 55 -6.01 -10.41 -16.37
C ASP A 55 -6.73 -11.75 -16.20
N ASN A 56 -7.00 -12.19 -14.96
CA ASN A 56 -7.71 -13.45 -14.72
C ASN A 56 -9.19 -13.42 -15.13
N SER A 57 -9.83 -12.25 -15.14
CA SER A 57 -11.22 -12.11 -15.60
C SER A 57 -11.39 -12.16 -17.13
N SER A 58 -10.28 -12.10 -17.89
CA SER A 58 -10.30 -12.01 -19.36
C SER A 58 -10.16 -13.37 -20.07
N SER A 59 -10.06 -14.49 -19.35
CA SER A 59 -9.88 -15.83 -19.92
C SER A 59 -11.12 -16.74 -19.88
N ALA A 60 -12.28 -16.26 -19.40
CA ALA A 60 -13.51 -17.06 -19.27
C ALA A 60 -14.57 -16.73 -20.33
N GLY A 61 -14.18 -16.27 -21.51
CA GLY A 61 -15.10 -15.78 -22.54
C GLY A 61 -14.65 -16.00 -23.98
N HIS A 62 -14.18 -17.20 -24.32
CA HIS A 62 -14.16 -17.70 -25.70
C HIS A 62 -14.62 -19.15 -25.75
#